data_AF-A0A9D8XKY7-F1
#
_entry.id   AF-A0A9D8XKY7-F1
#
_cell.length_a   1.000
_cell.length_b   1.000
_cell.length_c   1.000
_cell.angle_alpha   90.00
_cell.angle_beta   90.00
_cell.angle_gamma   90.00
#
_symmetry.space_group_name_H-M   'P 1'
#
loop_
_entity.id
_entity.type
_entity.pdbx_description
1 polymer ?
#
loop_
_entity_poly.entity_id
_entity_poly.type
_entity_poly.pdbx_seq_one_letter_code
_entity_poly.pdbx_strand_id
1 'polypeptide(L)' 'YTGSDGLFEFNDLDAIQYTVSVQANGYATDRKTITVIAGELQRVNFALRNN' A
#
# COMPACT_ATOMS: atom_id res chain seq x y z
N TYR A 1 1.02 -7.66 6.74
CA TYR A 1 0.34 -7.15 7.94
C TYR A 1 0.74 -5.69 8.11
N THR A 2 -0.14 -4.86 8.66
CA THR A 2 0.20 -3.49 9.06
C THR A 2 0.68 -3.46 10.51
N GLY A 3 1.64 -2.60 10.83
CA GLY A 3 1.99 -2.29 12.21
C GLY A 3 0.83 -1.65 12.97
N SER A 4 0.95 -1.55 14.30
CA SER A 4 -0.04 -0.86 15.15
C SER A 4 -0.17 0.63 14.84
N ASP A 5 0.82 1.19 14.15
CA ASP A 5 0.85 2.56 13.63
C ASP A 5 0.33 2.69 12.19
N GLY A 6 -0.12 1.59 11.59
CA GLY A 6 -0.61 1.53 10.22
C GLY A 6 0.50 1.44 9.15
N LEU A 7 1.79 1.36 9.53
CA LEU A 7 2.88 1.20 8.58
C LEU A 7 2.88 -0.20 7.95
N PHE A 8 3.27 -0.26 6.69
CA PHE A 8 3.51 -1.50 5.96
C PHE A 8 4.74 -1.31 5.08
N GLU A 9 5.46 -2.41 4.83
CA GLU A 9 6.62 -2.43 3.96
C GLU A 9 6.61 -3.71 3.12
N PHE A 10 7.05 -3.56 1.87
CA PHE A 10 7.34 -4.66 0.97
C PHE A 10 8.77 -4.48 0.48
N ASN A 11 9.61 -5.48 0.72
CA ASN A 11 11.01 -5.48 0.32
C ASN A 11 11.20 -6.37 -0.90
N ASP A 12 12.26 -6.11 -1.67
CA ASP A 12 12.71 -6.93 -2.81
C ASP A 12 11.62 -7.15 -3.89
N LEU A 13 10.86 -6.11 -4.21
CA LEU A 13 9.88 -6.13 -5.29
C LEU A 13 10.57 -5.94 -6.65
N ASP A 14 10.08 -6.68 -7.65
CA ASP A 14 10.45 -6.45 -9.05
C ASP A 14 10.04 -5.05 -9.49
N ALA A 15 10.83 -4.44 -10.39
CA ALA A 15 10.56 -3.11 -10.94
C ALA A 15 9.43 -3.12 -11.97
N ILE A 16 8.20 -3.35 -11.49
CA ILE A 16 6.97 -3.41 -12.29
C ILE A 16 5.86 -2.59 -11.65
N GLN A 17 4.71 -2.53 -12.32
CA GLN A 17 3.51 -1.90 -11.78
C GLN A 17 2.73 -2.87 -10.88
N TYR A 18 2.33 -2.38 -9.71
CA TYR A 18 1.46 -3.09 -8.77
C TYR A 18 0.18 -2.30 -8.51
N THR A 19 -0.89 -3.02 -8.21
CA THR A 19 -2.10 -2.46 -7.58
C THR A 19 -2.12 -2.87 -6.12
N VAL A 20 -2.04 -1.88 -5.23
CA VAL A 20 -2.10 -2.08 -3.79
C VAL A 20 -3.54 -1.89 -3.33
N SER A 21 -4.09 -2.89 -2.63
CA SER A 21 -5.45 -2.88 -2.08
C SER A 21 -5.38 -2.94 -0.56
N VAL A 22 -6.02 -1.99 0.12
CA VAL A 22 -6.03 -1.91 1.59
C VAL A 22 -7.44 -2.07 2.12
N GLN A 23 -7.59 -2.94 3.13
CA GLN A 23 -8.87 -3.29 3.76
C GLN A 23 -8.73 -3.24 5.27
N ALA A 24 -9.75 -2.73 5.95
CA ALA A 24 -9.87 -2.75 7.40
C ALA A 24 -11.35 -2.87 7.79
N ASN A 25 -11.64 -3.59 8.87
CA ASN A 25 -13.01 -3.75 9.36
C ASN A 25 -13.63 -2.39 9.70
N GLY A 26 -14.84 -2.13 9.19
CA GLY A 26 -15.55 -0.85 9.38
C GLY A 26 -15.19 0.24 8.38
N TYR A 27 -14.27 -0.02 7.44
CA TYR A 27 -13.83 0.93 6.43
C TYR A 27 -14.07 0.41 5.01
N ALA A 28 -14.23 1.33 4.06
CA ALA A 28 -14.27 1.04 2.64
C ALA A 28 -12.88 0.62 2.15
N THR A 29 -12.84 -0.30 1.18
CA THR A 29 -11.58 -0.70 0.53
C THR A 29 -11.04 0.44 -0.32
N ASP A 30 -9.76 0.77 -0.18
CA ASP A 30 -9.05 1.71 -1.05
C ASP A 30 -8.02 0.97 -1.93
N ARG A 31 -7.80 1.48 -3.14
CA ARG A 31 -6.88 0.91 -4.13
C ARG A 31 -6.07 1.99 -4.83
N LYS A 32 -4.76 1.77 -4.95
CA LYS A 32 -3.86 2.64 -5.71
C LYS A 32 -2.89 1.82 -6.54
N THR A 33 -2.58 2.33 -7.71
CA THR A 33 -1.53 1.78 -8.57
C THR A 33 -0.22 2.49 -8.30
N ILE A 34 0.86 1.74 -8.21
CA ILE A 34 2.22 2.25 -8.02
C ILE A 34 3.19 1.51 -8.95
N THR A 35 4.14 2.23 -9.53
CA THR A 35 5.21 1.64 -10.32
C THR A 35 6.46 1.56 -9.46
N VAL A 36 6.99 0.35 -9.27
CA VAL A 36 8.26 0.13 -8.59
C VAL A 36 9.40 0.36 -9.57
N ILE A 37 10.39 1.14 -9.14
CA ILE A 37 11.59 1.45 -9.91
C ILE A 37 12.78 0.86 -9.18
N ALA A 38 13.66 0.14 -9.90
CA ALA A 38 14.80 -0.53 -9.31
C ALA A 38 15.73 0.45 -8.60
N GLY A 39 16.05 0.17 -7.33
CA GLY A 39 16.93 1.00 -6.51
C GLY A 39 16.25 2.22 -5.86
N GLU A 40 14.94 2.43 -6.07
CA GLU A 40 14.20 3.54 -5.47
C GLU A 40 13.23 3.08 -4.37
N LEU A 41 13.14 3.87 -3.30
CA LEU A 41 12.08 3.70 -2.30
C LEU A 41 10.79 4.35 -2.81
N GLN A 42 9.79 3.53 -3.05
CA GLN A 42 8.45 4.01 -3.39
C GLN A 42 7.60 4.16 -2.13
N ARG A 43 6.86 5.27 -2.01
CA ARG A 43 6.01 5.57 -0.85
C ARG A 43 4.58 5.85 -1.28
N VAL A 44 3.62 5.14 -0.68
CA VAL A 44 2.18 5.37 -0.89
C VAL A 44 1.46 5.38 0.44
N ASN A 45 0.57 6.35 0.62
CA ASN A 45 -0.26 6.49 1.81
C ASN A 45 -1.73 6.21 1.45
N PHE A 46 -2.45 5.55 2.35
CA PHE A 46 -3.87 5.27 2.24
C PHE A 46 -4.61 5.95 3.38
N ALA A 47 -5.73 6.58 3.07
CA ALA A 47 -6.62 7.19 4.06
C ALA A 47 -8.00 6.57 3.87
N LEU A 48 -8.27 5.51 4.65
CA LEU A 48 -9.53 4.79 4.53
C LEU A 48 -10.69 5.63 5.06
N ARG A 49 -11.85 5.47 4.42
CA ARG A 49 -13.11 6.12 4.83
C ARG A 49 -13.98 5.09 5.54
N ASN A 50 -14.69 5.51 6.58
CA ASN A 50 -15.69 4.65 7.21
C ASN A 50 -16.75 4.25 6.20
N ASN A 51 -17.31 3.05 6.37
CA ASN A 51 -18.52 2.64 5.67
C ASN A 51 -19.75 3.35 6.21
#